data_AF-F0T9K6-F1
#
_entry.id   AF-F0T9K6-F1
#
_cell.length_a   1.000
_cell.length_b   1.000
_cell.length_c   1.000
_cell.angle_alpha   90.00
_cell.angle_beta   90.00
_cell.angle_gamma   90.00
#
_symmetry.space_group_name_H-M   'P 1'
#
loop_
_entity.id
_entity.type
_entity.pdbx_description
1 polymer ?
#
loop_
_entity_poly.entity_id
_entity_poly.type
_entity_poly.pdbx_seq_one_letter_code
_entity_poly.pdbx_strand_id
1 'polypeptide(L)'
;MIGISADFDPVHLGHVKLIDKARELADKKNEDVVIYLNKGFSANHAPFFVSYDARRRMALEAGADEVIPIEGLHHRLTLAYTVPIRIAMMIEDGVVDYVDAADVSTSKIKKYASGFASKGIFSGIPRTLPNRNVIRWFAVNEFLKKKYGKNLKFHIIPEHKIKGDKISGRMIRREILENNMKIPEEVQKLLPDSTVRILEKEIKKGTIPGKRNIRDLTKRLNTFSRANLNNIAHMNADAVNSIVAGRSYQNEDKIWASFRMAGYGPVLTRLAASAVEMNVTREEVYDLIKNYEDKGIIPPDMTVDQVIQRAWYVSSMSSKGYSASEAHNKFRSGVKSTLKRVKFFDAGMHLRSFETESLKQDMDALFYVDKNDRLCCEIRAEDRKIKSPLRLPAHHVTYLRLLIDSHFIPITGKLIEKPEGWRVRISVGD
;
A
#
# COMPACT_ATOMS: atom_id res chain seq x y z
N MET A 1 9.03 9.21 25.61
CA MET A 1 7.61 9.23 25.17
C MET A 1 7.02 7.84 25.06
N ILE A 2 5.70 7.72 25.25
CA ILE A 2 4.88 6.50 25.07
C ILE A 2 4.04 6.64 23.79
N GLY A 3 4.25 5.78 22.80
CA GLY A 3 3.63 5.86 21.49
C GLY A 3 2.43 4.94 21.30
N ILE A 4 1.41 5.44 20.61
CA ILE A 4 0.30 4.65 20.04
C ILE A 4 0.21 4.95 18.56
N SER A 5 -0.08 3.95 17.72
CA SER A 5 -0.27 4.16 16.29
C SER A 5 -1.66 3.72 15.85
N ALA A 6 -2.50 4.64 15.38
CA ALA A 6 -3.93 4.37 15.23
C ALA A 6 -4.63 5.09 14.06
N ASP A 7 -5.84 4.61 13.75
CA ASP A 7 -6.80 5.28 12.87
C ASP A 7 -7.82 6.12 13.68
N PHE A 8 -8.25 5.64 14.86
CA PHE A 8 -9.23 6.27 15.77
C PHE A 8 -10.45 6.88 15.06
N ASP A 9 -11.18 6.06 14.32
CA ASP A 9 -12.25 6.50 13.42
C ASP A 9 -13.63 5.86 13.77
N PRO A 10 -14.32 6.31 14.82
CA PRO A 10 -13.92 7.31 15.83
C PRO A 10 -13.16 6.71 17.03
N VAL A 11 -12.75 7.55 18.00
CA VAL A 11 -12.30 7.09 19.32
C VAL A 11 -13.47 6.42 20.04
N HIS A 12 -13.27 5.25 20.63
CA HIS A 12 -14.30 4.51 21.36
C HIS A 12 -13.72 4.00 22.67
N LEU A 13 -14.54 3.45 23.58
CA LEU A 13 -14.09 3.05 24.92
C LEU A 13 -12.91 2.05 24.89
N GLY A 14 -12.82 1.20 23.87
CA GLY A 14 -11.64 0.34 23.67
C GLY A 14 -10.35 1.10 23.36
N HIS A 15 -10.42 2.23 22.65
CA HIS A 15 -9.29 3.12 22.43
C HIS A 15 -8.95 3.91 23.71
N VAL A 16 -9.96 4.29 24.50
CA VAL A 16 -9.74 4.92 25.82
C VAL A 16 -8.92 4.00 26.71
N LYS A 17 -9.24 2.70 26.79
CA LYS A 17 -8.41 1.73 27.55
C LYS A 17 -6.97 1.63 27.06
N LEU A 18 -6.74 1.81 25.77
CA LEU A 18 -5.40 1.84 25.19
C LEU A 18 -4.64 3.11 25.65
N ILE A 19 -5.31 4.26 25.60
CA ILE A 19 -4.76 5.55 26.04
C ILE A 19 -4.53 5.56 27.56
N ASP A 20 -5.47 5.06 28.36
CA ASP A 20 -5.35 4.89 29.82
C ASP A 20 -4.10 4.08 30.16
N LYS A 21 -3.83 2.99 29.42
CA LYS A 21 -2.63 2.19 29.66
C LYS A 21 -1.36 2.95 29.31
N ALA A 22 -1.37 3.72 28.22
CA ALA A 22 -0.24 4.57 27.87
C ALA A 22 -0.03 5.66 28.92
N ARG A 23 -1.11 6.26 29.45
CA ARG A 23 -1.09 7.25 30.51
C ARG A 23 -0.48 6.70 31.80
N GLU A 24 -0.91 5.51 32.22
CA GLU A 24 -0.34 4.83 33.39
C GLU A 24 1.18 4.62 33.26
N LEU A 25 1.68 4.32 32.06
CA LEU A 25 3.11 4.16 31.78
C LEU A 25 3.83 5.51 31.72
N ALA A 26 3.20 6.51 31.11
CA ALA A 26 3.68 7.88 31.00
C ALA A 26 3.89 8.51 32.38
N ASP A 27 2.87 8.46 33.25
CA ASP A 27 2.92 9.05 34.59
C ASP A 27 4.02 8.40 35.45
N LYS A 28 4.19 7.07 35.35
CA LYS A 28 5.25 6.34 36.05
C LYS A 28 6.66 6.71 35.61
N LYS A 29 6.81 7.21 34.38
CA LYS A 29 8.10 7.54 33.78
C LYS A 29 8.32 9.04 33.61
N ASN A 30 7.32 9.85 33.96
CA ASN A 30 7.28 11.28 33.68
C ASN A 30 7.51 11.58 32.18
N GLU A 31 6.71 10.95 31.33
CA GLU A 31 6.81 10.96 29.86
C GLU A 31 5.47 11.29 29.21
N ASP A 32 5.48 11.79 27.97
CA ASP A 32 4.24 12.11 27.24
C ASP A 32 3.64 10.89 26.51
N VAL A 33 2.30 10.87 26.38
CA VAL A 33 1.57 9.96 25.48
C VAL A 33 1.34 10.64 24.14
N VAL A 34 1.94 10.05 23.10
CA VAL A 34 1.91 10.56 21.74
C VAL A 34 1.18 9.58 20.83
N ILE A 35 0.15 10.07 20.13
CA ILE A 35 -0.61 9.27 19.16
C ILE A 35 -0.19 9.63 17.75
N TYR A 36 0.31 8.64 17.03
CA TYR A 36 0.58 8.71 15.61
C TYR A 36 -0.67 8.33 14.83
N LEU A 37 -1.37 9.37 14.36
CA LEU A 37 -2.71 9.28 13.80
C LEU A 37 -2.68 9.43 12.28
N ASN A 38 -3.22 8.45 11.56
CA ASN A 38 -3.29 8.52 10.10
C ASN A 38 -4.18 9.68 9.61
N LYS A 39 -3.71 10.41 8.59
CA LYS A 39 -4.42 11.51 7.93
C LYS A 39 -4.61 11.22 6.44
N GLY A 40 -5.72 11.70 5.88
CA GLY A 40 -6.15 11.41 4.51
C GLY A 40 -6.81 10.04 4.39
N PHE A 41 -6.03 8.96 4.43
CA PHE A 41 -6.51 7.58 4.27
C PHE A 41 -6.19 6.70 5.47
N SER A 42 -7.12 5.83 5.83
CA SER A 42 -6.96 4.81 6.88
C SER A 42 -5.95 3.74 6.48
N ALA A 43 -5.52 2.92 7.45
CA ALA A 43 -4.71 1.73 7.18
C ALA A 43 -5.38 0.70 6.25
N ASN A 44 -6.69 0.84 6.01
CA ASN A 44 -7.46 0.06 5.03
C ASN A 44 -7.64 0.78 3.68
N HIS A 45 -6.92 1.89 3.45
CA HIS A 45 -6.90 2.66 2.20
C HIS A 45 -8.26 3.27 1.83
N ALA A 46 -9.07 3.61 2.84
CA ALA A 46 -10.33 4.31 2.67
C ALA A 46 -10.28 5.69 3.34
N PRO A 47 -11.04 6.68 2.83
CA PRO A 47 -11.30 7.90 3.57
C PRO A 47 -11.81 7.60 4.97
N PHE A 48 -11.44 8.45 5.92
CA PHE A 48 -11.97 8.36 7.27
C PHE A 48 -13.43 8.79 7.31
N PHE A 49 -14.19 8.21 8.23
CA PHE A 49 -15.54 8.69 8.53
C PHE A 49 -15.51 10.06 9.18
N VAL A 50 -14.56 10.29 10.08
CA VAL A 50 -14.33 11.57 10.77
C VAL A 50 -13.04 12.23 10.29
N SER A 51 -13.06 13.55 10.13
CA SER A 51 -11.87 14.34 9.77
C SER A 51 -10.70 14.14 10.74
N TYR A 52 -9.48 14.39 10.27
CA TYR A 52 -8.28 14.30 11.11
C TYR A 52 -8.38 15.20 12.34
N ASP A 53 -8.82 16.44 12.18
CA ASP A 53 -8.89 17.41 13.29
C ASP A 53 -9.90 16.99 14.37
N ALA A 54 -11.01 16.39 13.98
CA ALA A 54 -11.98 15.86 14.93
C ALA A 54 -11.44 14.61 15.66
N ARG A 55 -10.80 13.67 14.95
CA ARG A 55 -10.16 12.50 15.57
C ARG A 55 -9.01 12.89 16.49
N ARG A 56 -8.21 13.90 16.11
CA ARG A 56 -7.18 14.52 16.95
C ARG A 56 -7.78 15.09 18.23
N ARG A 57 -8.88 15.86 18.15
CA ARG A 57 -9.56 16.37 19.35
C ARG A 57 -10.09 15.25 20.25
N MET A 58 -10.69 14.21 19.66
CA MET A 58 -11.17 13.05 20.42
C MET A 58 -10.03 12.35 21.16
N ALA A 59 -8.87 12.21 20.52
CA ALA A 59 -7.68 11.60 21.10
C ALA A 59 -7.11 12.43 22.28
N LEU A 60 -7.01 13.74 22.12
CA LEU A 60 -6.55 14.65 23.19
C LEU A 60 -7.53 14.64 24.37
N GLU A 61 -8.84 14.75 24.11
CA GLU A 61 -9.86 14.68 25.16
C GLU A 61 -9.97 13.30 25.82
N ALA A 62 -9.42 12.25 25.19
CA ALA A 62 -9.31 10.91 25.78
C ALA A 62 -8.04 10.71 26.60
N GLY A 63 -7.19 11.74 26.73
CA GLY A 63 -6.03 11.73 27.63
C GLY A 63 -4.68 11.53 26.95
N ALA A 64 -4.54 11.85 25.66
CA ALA A 64 -3.23 11.98 25.02
C ALA A 64 -2.68 13.41 25.12
N ASP A 65 -1.36 13.56 25.18
CA ASP A 65 -0.71 14.88 25.25
C ASP A 65 -0.49 15.45 23.84
N GLU A 66 -0.10 14.58 22.91
CA GLU A 66 0.20 14.98 21.53
C GLU A 66 -0.40 14.01 20.51
N VAL A 67 -0.73 14.56 19.34
CA VAL A 67 -1.17 13.79 18.16
C VAL A 67 -0.35 14.23 16.95
N ILE A 68 0.44 13.30 16.42
CA ILE A 68 1.32 13.48 15.27
C ILE A 68 0.66 12.87 14.02
N PRO A 69 0.52 13.61 12.91
CA PRO A 69 -0.09 13.08 11.70
C PRO A 69 0.83 12.11 10.96
N ILE A 70 0.30 10.97 10.55
CA ILE A 70 0.92 10.13 9.50
C ILE A 70 0.25 10.46 8.17
N GLU A 71 0.99 11.14 7.31
CA GLU A 71 0.49 11.61 6.02
C GLU A 71 1.15 10.87 4.85
N GLY A 72 0.43 10.80 3.74
CA GLY A 72 1.02 10.41 2.47
C GLY A 72 1.33 8.93 2.27
N LEU A 73 1.13 8.07 3.28
CA LEU A 73 1.49 6.65 3.16
C LEU A 73 0.35 5.78 2.61
N HIS A 74 -0.88 5.91 3.10
CA HIS A 74 -1.91 4.88 2.89
C HIS A 74 -2.69 4.96 1.57
N HIS A 75 -2.39 5.90 0.67
CA HIS A 75 -2.78 5.79 -0.75
C HIS A 75 -1.62 5.40 -1.66
N ARG A 76 -0.43 5.19 -1.10
CA ARG A 76 0.82 4.86 -1.81
C ARG A 76 1.36 3.49 -1.47
N LEU A 77 1.24 3.07 -0.21
CA LEU A 77 1.95 1.92 0.34
C LEU A 77 1.01 0.96 1.07
N THR A 78 1.32 -0.33 0.96
CA THR A 78 0.67 -1.37 1.77
C THR A 78 1.21 -1.36 3.20
N LEU A 79 0.48 -1.98 4.13
CA LEU A 79 0.93 -2.17 5.51
C LEU A 79 2.28 -2.86 5.66
N ALA A 80 2.75 -3.60 4.66
CA ALA A 80 4.09 -4.18 4.71
C ALA A 80 5.16 -3.08 4.76
N TYR A 81 4.98 -2.00 3.99
CA TYR A 81 5.93 -0.88 3.90
C TYR A 81 5.64 0.22 4.91
N THR A 82 4.38 0.45 5.28
CA THR A 82 4.07 1.55 6.22
C THR A 82 4.45 1.22 7.67
N VAL A 83 4.46 -0.05 8.07
CA VAL A 83 4.87 -0.45 9.43
C VAL A 83 6.33 -0.10 9.75
N PRO A 84 7.35 -0.45 8.92
CA PRO A 84 8.72 -0.02 9.17
C PRO A 84 8.89 1.49 9.22
N ILE A 85 8.22 2.23 8.34
CA ILE A 85 8.25 3.69 8.34
C ILE A 85 7.69 4.25 9.65
N ARG A 86 6.57 3.72 10.14
CA ARG A 86 5.93 4.18 11.38
C ARG A 86 6.77 3.86 12.61
N ILE A 87 7.38 2.68 12.69
CA ILE A 87 8.26 2.32 13.82
C ILE A 87 9.51 3.19 13.79
N ALA A 88 10.12 3.40 12.62
CA ALA A 88 11.27 4.28 12.45
C ALA A 88 10.97 5.70 12.94
N MET A 89 9.88 6.30 12.47
CA MET A 89 9.42 7.63 12.90
C MET A 89 9.25 7.71 14.42
N MET A 90 8.56 6.75 15.05
CA MET A 90 8.42 6.72 16.51
C MET A 90 9.77 6.64 17.24
N ILE A 91 10.70 5.80 16.76
CA ILE A 91 12.03 5.66 17.37
C ILE A 91 12.85 6.95 17.24
N GLU A 92 12.77 7.60 16.07
CA GLU A 92 13.44 8.85 15.71
C GLU A 92 12.93 10.03 16.55
N ASP A 93 11.62 10.10 16.78
CA ASP A 93 11.01 11.13 17.63
C ASP A 93 11.39 10.96 19.10
N GLY A 94 11.77 9.75 19.53
CA GLY A 94 12.16 9.46 20.93
C GLY A 94 11.15 8.62 21.71
N VAL A 95 10.25 7.93 21.03
CA VAL A 95 9.37 6.94 21.66
C VAL A 95 10.21 5.78 22.20
N VAL A 96 9.91 5.35 23.43
CA VAL A 96 10.60 4.25 24.13
C VAL A 96 9.67 3.08 24.42
N ASP A 97 8.38 3.34 24.60
CA ASP A 97 7.36 2.32 24.81
C ASP A 97 6.26 2.46 23.76
N TYR A 98 5.71 1.34 23.31
CA TYR A 98 4.62 1.29 22.37
C TYR A 98 3.47 0.47 22.96
N VAL A 99 2.26 1.02 22.93
CA VAL A 99 1.07 0.35 23.46
C VAL A 99 0.15 -0.05 22.32
N ASP A 100 -0.32 -1.30 22.34
CA ASP A 100 -1.26 -1.84 21.36
C ASP A 100 -2.25 -2.80 22.05
N ALA A 101 -3.39 -3.07 21.40
CA ALA A 101 -4.39 -3.99 21.90
C ALA A 101 -4.53 -5.19 20.96
N ALA A 102 -4.39 -6.41 21.50
CA ALA A 102 -4.58 -7.63 20.75
C ALA A 102 -4.88 -8.83 21.66
N ASP A 103 -5.85 -9.66 21.26
CA ASP A 103 -6.21 -10.90 21.96
C ASP A 103 -5.23 -12.04 21.59
N VAL A 104 -3.97 -11.91 21.98
CA VAL A 104 -2.93 -12.91 21.71
C VAL A 104 -1.79 -12.83 22.73
N SER A 105 -1.23 -13.99 23.03
CA SER A 105 -0.05 -14.11 23.90
C SER A 105 1.17 -13.40 23.30
N THR A 106 1.70 -12.43 24.05
CA THR A 106 2.93 -11.69 23.70
C THR A 106 4.13 -12.61 23.48
N SER A 107 4.26 -13.70 24.26
CA SER A 107 5.36 -14.65 24.09
C SER A 107 5.27 -15.41 22.76
N LYS A 108 4.06 -15.82 22.36
CA LYS A 108 3.82 -16.44 21.05
C LYS A 108 4.17 -15.48 19.91
N ILE A 109 3.74 -14.21 19.98
CA ILE A 109 4.07 -13.20 18.96
C ILE A 109 5.57 -13.00 18.84
N LYS A 110 6.28 -12.80 19.96
CA LYS A 110 7.74 -12.61 19.97
C LYS A 110 8.46 -13.79 19.32
N LYS A 111 8.04 -15.02 19.60
CA LYS A 111 8.59 -16.23 18.97
C LYS A 111 8.41 -16.19 17.45
N TYR A 112 7.21 -15.93 16.94
CA TYR A 112 6.99 -15.83 15.48
C TYR A 112 7.79 -14.69 14.86
N ALA A 113 7.77 -13.51 15.47
CA ALA A 113 8.45 -12.32 15.00
C ALA A 113 9.97 -12.51 14.87
N SER A 114 10.60 -13.14 15.86
CA SER A 114 12.05 -13.42 15.83
C SER A 114 12.47 -14.28 14.64
N GLY A 115 11.64 -15.26 14.26
CA GLY A 115 11.87 -16.11 13.09
C GLY A 115 11.79 -15.35 11.77
N PHE A 116 10.90 -14.36 11.66
CA PHE A 116 10.81 -13.50 10.48
C PHE A 116 11.95 -12.47 10.43
N ALA A 117 12.27 -11.86 11.58
CA ALA A 117 13.33 -10.86 11.70
C ALA A 117 14.70 -11.45 11.36
N SER A 118 15.04 -12.62 11.92
CA SER A 118 16.31 -13.32 11.64
C SER A 118 16.48 -13.74 10.19
N LYS A 119 15.39 -14.12 9.51
CA LYS A 119 15.38 -14.47 8.09
C LYS A 119 15.32 -13.26 7.16
N GLY A 120 15.02 -12.08 7.70
CA GLY A 120 14.80 -10.88 6.91
C GLY A 120 13.56 -10.94 6.01
N ILE A 121 12.51 -11.70 6.39
CA ILE A 121 11.30 -11.91 5.56
C ILE A 121 10.09 -11.23 6.20
N PHE A 122 9.65 -10.10 5.64
CA PHE A 122 8.57 -9.27 6.21
C PHE A 122 7.35 -9.16 5.30
N SER A 123 7.55 -9.27 3.99
CA SER A 123 6.49 -9.29 3.00
C SER A 123 5.65 -10.57 3.07
N GLY A 124 6.29 -11.68 3.43
CA GLY A 124 5.80 -13.05 3.29
C GLY A 124 5.11 -13.67 4.51
N ILE A 125 4.73 -12.89 5.54
CA ILE A 125 4.08 -13.43 6.74
C ILE A 125 2.72 -14.07 6.36
N PRO A 126 2.51 -15.37 6.60
CA PRO A 126 1.30 -16.08 6.19
C PRO A 126 0.01 -15.51 6.79
N ARG A 127 -1.08 -15.54 6.02
CA ARG A 127 -2.41 -15.10 6.49
C ARG A 127 -3.02 -16.03 7.54
N THR A 128 -2.56 -17.28 7.61
CA THR A 128 -3.00 -18.29 8.58
C THR A 128 -2.47 -18.03 9.99
N LEU A 129 -1.45 -17.17 10.15
CA LEU A 129 -0.92 -16.85 11.47
C LEU A 129 -1.86 -15.89 12.22
N PRO A 130 -2.13 -16.14 13.51
CA PRO A 130 -2.96 -15.26 14.33
C PRO A 130 -2.30 -13.90 14.47
N ASN A 131 -3.09 -12.82 14.35
CA ASN A 131 -2.62 -11.46 14.54
C ASN A 131 -1.35 -11.12 13.73
N ARG A 132 -1.31 -11.57 12.46
CA ARG A 132 -0.23 -11.30 11.47
C ARG A 132 0.31 -9.86 11.51
N ASN A 133 -0.57 -8.87 11.67
CA ASN A 133 -0.13 -7.47 11.71
C ASN A 133 0.72 -7.20 12.95
N VAL A 134 0.30 -7.65 14.14
CA VAL A 134 1.09 -7.52 15.37
C VAL A 134 2.43 -8.25 15.24
N ILE A 135 2.45 -9.45 14.65
CA ILE A 135 3.71 -10.17 14.34
C ILE A 135 4.63 -9.31 13.46
N ARG A 136 4.10 -8.61 12.45
CA ARG A 136 4.90 -7.70 11.61
C ARG A 136 5.51 -6.57 12.43
N TRP A 137 4.73 -5.92 13.28
CA TRP A 137 5.23 -4.82 14.13
C TRP A 137 6.40 -5.27 15.00
N PHE A 138 6.28 -6.42 15.68
CA PHE A 138 7.38 -6.97 16.48
C PHE A 138 8.60 -7.34 15.63
N ALA A 139 8.40 -8.00 14.48
CA ALA A 139 9.52 -8.41 13.65
C ALA A 139 10.30 -7.20 13.13
N VAL A 140 9.58 -6.15 12.70
CA VAL A 140 10.18 -4.93 12.18
C VAL A 140 10.89 -4.14 13.28
N ASN A 141 10.35 -4.10 14.50
CA ASN A 141 11.04 -3.50 15.64
C ASN A 141 12.41 -4.17 15.88
N GLU A 142 12.46 -5.51 15.90
CA GLU A 142 13.73 -6.24 16.03
C GLU A 142 14.69 -6.00 14.87
N PHE A 143 14.18 -5.85 13.64
CA PHE A 143 15.01 -5.51 12.48
C PHE A 143 15.64 -4.12 12.62
N LEU A 144 14.84 -3.12 12.99
CA LEU A 144 15.29 -1.74 13.12
C LEU A 144 16.24 -1.52 14.30
N LYS A 145 16.31 -2.46 15.27
CA LYS A 145 17.32 -2.47 16.33
C LYS A 145 18.74 -2.27 15.79
N LYS A 146 19.06 -2.93 14.68
CA LYS A 146 20.40 -2.86 14.08
C LYS A 146 20.76 -1.43 13.65
N LYS A 147 19.77 -0.66 13.20
CA LYS A 147 19.94 0.73 12.75
C LYS A 147 19.98 1.70 13.93
N TYR A 148 19.05 1.59 14.87
CA TYR A 148 18.85 2.59 15.92
C TYR A 148 19.50 2.23 17.26
N GLY A 149 20.05 1.02 17.42
CA GLY A 149 20.63 0.54 18.67
C GLY A 149 19.63 0.23 19.78
N LYS A 150 18.33 0.52 19.58
CA LYS A 150 17.26 0.34 20.56
C LYS A 150 15.99 -0.23 19.91
N ASN A 151 15.17 -0.86 20.74
CA ASN A 151 13.84 -1.34 20.40
C ASN A 151 12.80 -0.51 21.14
N LEU A 152 11.62 -0.32 20.53
CA LEU A 152 10.44 0.07 21.29
C LEU A 152 10.06 -1.07 22.25
N LYS A 153 9.69 -0.74 23.48
CA LYS A 153 9.15 -1.70 24.45
C LYS A 153 7.65 -1.86 24.22
N PHE A 154 7.24 -2.99 23.66
CA PHE A 154 5.83 -3.27 23.35
C PHE A 154 5.04 -3.69 24.61
N HIS A 155 3.90 -3.05 24.83
CA HIS A 155 2.91 -3.37 25.85
C HIS A 155 1.59 -3.75 25.16
N ILE A 156 1.29 -5.05 25.14
CA ILE A 156 0.06 -5.56 24.52
C ILE A 156 -0.98 -5.77 25.62
N ILE A 157 -2.10 -5.07 25.51
CA ILE A 157 -3.27 -5.27 26.38
C ILE A 157 -4.34 -6.11 25.66
N PRO A 158 -5.18 -6.85 26.40
CA PRO A 158 -6.36 -7.49 25.82
C PRO A 158 -7.30 -6.47 25.19
N GLU A 159 -7.99 -6.86 24.13
CA GLU A 159 -8.96 -5.97 23.51
C GLU A 159 -10.17 -5.79 24.43
N HIS A 160 -10.61 -4.54 24.61
CA HIS A 160 -11.77 -4.26 25.46
C HIS A 160 -13.06 -4.75 24.81
N LYS A 161 -13.89 -5.42 25.63
CA LYS A 161 -15.15 -6.05 25.21
C LYS A 161 -16.32 -5.53 26.05
N ILE A 162 -17.45 -5.28 25.40
CA ILE A 162 -18.72 -4.97 26.04
C ILE A 162 -19.70 -6.09 25.68
N LYS A 163 -20.33 -6.70 26.70
CA LYS A 163 -21.20 -7.89 26.54
C LYS A 163 -20.51 -9.07 25.82
N GLY A 164 -19.19 -9.20 25.98
CA GLY A 164 -18.40 -10.26 25.34
C GLY A 164 -17.88 -9.93 23.93
N ASP A 165 -18.39 -8.86 23.31
CA ASP A 165 -18.01 -8.45 21.96
C ASP A 165 -17.01 -7.29 21.95
N LYS A 166 -16.06 -7.37 21.02
CA LYS A 166 -15.09 -6.30 20.77
C LYS A 166 -15.81 -5.08 20.22
N ILE A 167 -15.49 -3.91 20.77
CA ILE A 167 -15.95 -2.64 20.21
C ILE A 167 -15.33 -2.44 18.83
N SER A 168 -16.17 -2.31 17.81
CA SER A 168 -15.75 -2.17 16.41
C SER A 168 -16.10 -0.79 15.88
N GLY A 169 -15.09 0.00 15.54
CA GLY A 169 -15.28 1.28 14.86
C GLY A 169 -16.07 1.14 13.54
N ARG A 170 -15.94 0.02 12.81
CA ARG A 170 -16.74 -0.23 11.60
C ARG A 170 -18.23 -0.35 11.92
N MET A 171 -18.57 -1.07 12.99
CA MET A 171 -19.96 -1.23 13.42
C MET A 171 -20.53 0.14 13.85
N ILE A 172 -19.82 0.87 14.71
CA ILE A 172 -20.21 2.23 15.15
C ILE A 172 -20.55 3.13 13.96
N ARG A 173 -19.67 3.19 12.96
CA ARG A 173 -19.89 4.00 11.76
C ARG A 173 -21.10 3.55 10.95
N ARG A 174 -21.30 2.23 10.80
CA ARG A 174 -22.44 1.66 10.07
C ARG A 174 -23.75 2.02 10.76
N GLU A 175 -23.84 1.83 12.07
CA GLU A 175 -25.06 2.15 12.84
C GLU A 175 -25.42 3.64 12.74
N ILE A 176 -24.43 4.55 12.78
CA ILE A 176 -24.67 5.99 12.58
C ILE A 176 -25.19 6.27 11.15
N LEU A 177 -24.63 5.63 10.13
CA LEU A 177 -25.05 5.80 8.73
C LEU A 177 -26.46 5.27 8.49
N GLU A 178 -26.77 4.07 8.99
CA GLU A 178 -28.07 3.41 8.84
C GLU A 178 -29.17 4.14 9.62
N ASN A 179 -28.81 4.87 10.68
CA ASN A 179 -29.73 5.68 11.48
C ASN A 179 -29.76 7.16 11.04
N ASN A 180 -29.57 7.45 9.75
CA ASN A 180 -29.66 8.79 9.16
C ASN A 180 -28.77 9.84 9.85
N MET A 181 -27.52 9.46 10.15
CA MET A 181 -26.54 10.29 10.84
C MET A 181 -26.91 10.66 12.28
N LYS A 182 -27.86 9.98 12.93
CA LYS A 182 -28.11 10.11 14.37
C LYS A 182 -27.34 9.04 15.13
N ILE A 183 -26.70 9.39 16.23
CA ILE A 183 -25.95 8.45 17.07
C ILE A 183 -26.95 7.69 17.98
N PRO A 184 -27.21 6.39 17.75
CA PRO A 184 -28.14 5.62 18.58
C PRO A 184 -27.62 5.47 20.02
N GLU A 185 -28.52 5.31 21.00
CA GLU A 185 -28.14 5.12 22.41
C GLU A 185 -27.16 3.97 22.63
N GLU A 186 -27.36 2.84 21.93
CA GLU A 186 -26.45 1.70 22.01
C GLU A 186 -25.04 2.04 21.52
N VAL A 187 -24.91 2.94 20.54
CA VAL A 187 -23.60 3.42 20.07
C VAL A 187 -22.99 4.41 21.06
N GLN A 188 -23.80 5.28 21.67
CA GLN A 188 -23.31 6.24 22.69
C GLN A 188 -22.65 5.50 23.86
N LYS A 189 -23.21 4.35 24.30
CA LYS A 189 -22.64 3.49 25.34
C LYS A 189 -21.25 2.91 25.00
N LEU A 190 -20.82 2.98 23.73
CA LEU A 190 -19.51 2.48 23.27
C LEU A 190 -18.48 3.61 23.10
N LEU A 191 -18.90 4.86 23.27
CA LEU A 191 -18.10 6.06 23.03
C LEU A 191 -17.91 6.82 24.35
N PRO A 192 -16.78 7.50 24.54
CA PRO A 192 -16.69 8.50 25.61
C PRO A 192 -17.56 9.72 25.25
N ASP A 193 -18.10 10.41 26.26
CA ASP A 193 -18.98 11.59 26.10
C ASP A 193 -18.35 12.68 25.23
N SER A 194 -17.03 12.88 25.36
CA SER A 194 -16.23 13.77 24.51
C SER A 194 -16.37 13.43 23.03
N THR A 195 -16.29 12.14 22.69
CA THR A 195 -16.44 11.69 21.30
C THR A 195 -17.85 11.84 20.79
N VAL A 196 -18.87 11.53 21.61
CA VAL A 196 -20.29 11.75 21.24
C VAL A 196 -20.50 13.23 20.88
N ARG A 197 -20.12 14.15 21.76
CA ARG A 197 -20.23 15.60 21.53
C ARG A 197 -19.49 16.06 20.27
N ILE A 198 -18.27 15.56 20.05
CA ILE A 198 -17.49 15.92 18.85
C ILE A 198 -18.17 15.38 17.58
N LEU A 199 -18.64 14.13 17.59
CA LEU A 199 -19.35 13.54 16.46
C LEU A 199 -20.62 14.31 16.13
N GLU A 200 -21.46 14.64 17.11
CA GLU A 200 -22.68 15.44 16.91
C GLU A 200 -22.38 16.79 16.28
N LYS A 201 -21.30 17.45 16.72
CA LYS A 201 -20.83 18.71 16.11
C LYS A 201 -20.44 18.54 14.65
N GLU A 202 -19.73 17.47 14.30
CA GLU A 202 -19.31 17.22 12.91
C GLU A 202 -20.48 16.75 12.02
N ILE A 203 -21.42 15.98 12.57
CA ILE A 203 -22.70 15.63 11.91
C ILE A 203 -23.47 16.90 11.56
N LYS A 204 -23.65 17.81 12.53
CA LYS A 204 -24.39 19.06 12.35
C LYS A 204 -23.76 19.97 11.29
N LYS A 205 -22.43 19.93 11.14
CA LYS A 205 -21.72 20.65 10.08
C LYS A 205 -21.81 20.00 8.70
N GLY A 206 -22.30 18.76 8.60
CA GLY A 206 -22.30 18.00 7.35
C GLY A 206 -20.90 17.56 6.88
N THR A 207 -19.91 17.51 7.79
CA THR A 207 -18.52 17.13 7.47
C THR A 207 -18.28 15.62 7.50
N ILE A 208 -19.26 14.84 7.96
CA ILE A 208 -19.20 13.37 7.98
C ILE A 208 -20.39 12.73 7.25
N PRO A 209 -20.23 11.55 6.62
CA PRO A 209 -18.98 10.80 6.49
C PRO A 209 -17.99 11.47 5.54
N GLY A 210 -16.69 11.27 5.75
CA GLY A 210 -15.70 11.56 4.71
C GLY A 210 -15.97 10.70 3.46
N LYS A 211 -15.81 11.32 2.29
CA LYS A 211 -16.15 10.70 0.99
C LYS A 211 -14.94 10.65 0.06
N ARG A 212 -14.92 9.64 -0.81
CA ARG A 212 -14.00 9.61 -1.96
C ARG A 212 -14.34 10.71 -2.95
N ASN A 213 -13.33 11.22 -3.64
CA ASN A 213 -13.50 12.04 -4.82
C ASN A 213 -13.86 11.15 -6.03
N ILE A 214 -15.12 10.75 -6.09
CA ILE A 214 -15.67 9.91 -7.17
C ILE A 214 -15.52 10.58 -8.54
N ARG A 215 -15.58 11.91 -8.61
CA ARG A 215 -15.41 12.67 -9.86
C ARG A 215 -14.05 12.39 -10.48
N ASP A 216 -12.97 12.55 -9.71
CA ASP A 216 -11.63 12.36 -10.24
C ASP A 216 -11.30 10.88 -10.46
N LEU A 217 -11.76 10.00 -9.56
CA LEU A 217 -11.64 8.55 -9.73
C LEU A 217 -12.30 8.08 -11.03
N THR A 218 -13.58 8.40 -11.26
CA THR A 218 -14.30 7.96 -12.47
C THR A 218 -13.76 8.64 -13.72
N LYS A 219 -13.40 9.94 -13.66
CA LYS A 219 -12.76 10.64 -14.78
C LYS A 219 -11.51 9.88 -15.26
N ARG A 220 -10.58 9.54 -14.36
CA ARG A 220 -9.36 8.82 -14.75
C ARG A 220 -9.66 7.40 -15.21
N LEU A 221 -10.47 6.66 -14.46
CA LEU A 221 -10.84 5.29 -14.82
C LEU A 221 -11.54 5.19 -16.17
N ASN A 222 -12.31 6.20 -16.58
CA ASN A 222 -13.00 6.21 -17.88
C ASN A 222 -12.12 6.70 -19.03
N THR A 223 -11.18 7.63 -18.79
CA THR A 223 -10.47 8.34 -19.87
C THR A 223 -9.04 7.88 -20.11
N PHE A 224 -8.36 7.32 -19.11
CA PHE A 224 -6.96 6.91 -19.26
C PHE A 224 -6.82 5.77 -20.29
N SER A 225 -5.72 5.74 -21.03
CA SER A 225 -5.39 4.58 -21.85
C SER A 225 -4.99 3.38 -20.98
N ARG A 226 -4.88 2.17 -21.57
CA ARG A 226 -4.32 1.01 -20.87
C ARG A 226 -2.93 1.32 -20.33
N ALA A 227 -2.09 1.98 -21.14
CA ALA A 227 -0.73 2.36 -20.75
C ALA A 227 -0.71 3.36 -19.60
N ASN A 228 -1.56 4.39 -19.64
CA ASN A 228 -1.67 5.35 -18.53
C ASN A 228 -2.22 4.72 -17.25
N LEU A 229 -3.21 3.83 -17.34
CA LEU A 229 -3.69 3.07 -16.18
C LEU A 229 -2.62 2.15 -15.63
N ASN A 230 -1.81 1.54 -16.48
CA ASN A 230 -0.70 0.68 -16.07
C ASN A 230 0.36 1.45 -15.29
N ASN A 231 0.55 2.74 -15.58
CA ASN A 231 1.47 3.62 -14.84
C ASN A 231 0.93 4.09 -13.47
N ILE A 232 -0.35 3.89 -13.18
CA ILE A 232 -0.88 4.10 -11.82
C ILE A 232 -0.40 2.96 -10.92
N ALA A 233 0.04 3.29 -9.71
CA ALA A 233 0.48 2.30 -8.74
C ALA A 233 -0.67 1.35 -8.34
N HIS A 234 -0.31 0.11 -8.00
CA HIS A 234 -1.25 -0.94 -7.56
C HIS A 234 -2.25 -1.38 -8.63
N MET A 235 -1.98 -1.07 -9.90
CA MET A 235 -2.68 -1.62 -11.06
C MET A 235 -1.79 -2.66 -11.74
N ASN A 236 -2.22 -3.92 -11.79
CA ASN A 236 -1.60 -4.95 -12.63
C ASN A 236 -2.30 -5.04 -14.00
N ALA A 237 -1.77 -5.88 -14.89
CA ALA A 237 -2.33 -6.06 -16.23
C ALA A 237 -3.82 -6.45 -16.22
N ASP A 238 -4.19 -7.39 -15.34
CA ASP A 238 -5.57 -7.89 -15.24
C ASP A 238 -6.53 -6.80 -14.77
N ALA A 239 -6.15 -6.03 -13.74
CA ALA A 239 -6.94 -4.91 -13.25
C ALA A 239 -7.13 -3.84 -14.31
N VAL A 240 -6.07 -3.49 -15.05
CA VAL A 240 -6.16 -2.54 -16.18
C VAL A 240 -7.14 -3.04 -17.23
N ASN A 241 -7.06 -4.32 -17.62
CA ASN A 241 -7.93 -4.90 -18.62
C ASN A 241 -9.40 -4.97 -18.15
N SER A 242 -9.65 -5.40 -16.91
CA SER A 242 -10.99 -5.40 -16.33
C SER A 242 -11.57 -3.99 -16.22
N ILE A 243 -10.74 -2.99 -15.85
CA ILE A 243 -11.17 -1.59 -15.82
C ILE A 243 -11.56 -1.10 -17.20
N VAL A 244 -10.75 -1.36 -18.23
CA VAL A 244 -11.09 -0.90 -19.59
C VAL A 244 -12.33 -1.60 -20.13
N ALA A 245 -12.51 -2.89 -19.82
CA ALA A 245 -13.69 -3.65 -20.23
C ALA A 245 -14.98 -3.20 -19.51
N GLY A 246 -14.89 -2.76 -18.26
CA GLY A 246 -16.05 -2.36 -17.45
C GLY A 246 -16.51 -0.91 -17.63
N ARG A 247 -15.84 -0.11 -18.48
CA ARG A 247 -16.24 1.28 -18.77
C ARG A 247 -17.65 1.35 -19.37
N SER A 248 -18.44 2.38 -19.09
CA SER A 248 -18.12 3.58 -18.29
C SER A 248 -18.58 3.48 -16.83
N TYR A 249 -17.80 4.03 -15.91
CA TYR A 249 -18.08 4.09 -14.47
C TYR A 249 -18.78 5.38 -14.07
N GLN A 250 -19.83 5.24 -13.28
CA GLN A 250 -20.55 6.36 -12.66
C GLN A 250 -20.59 6.29 -11.13
N ASN A 251 -20.34 5.10 -10.56
CA ASN A 251 -20.38 4.85 -9.12
C ASN A 251 -19.27 3.88 -8.70
N GLU A 252 -19.06 3.77 -7.39
CA GLU A 252 -18.00 2.93 -6.83
C GLU A 252 -18.27 1.43 -7.05
N ASP A 253 -19.52 0.97 -6.96
CA ASP A 253 -19.85 -0.47 -7.00
C ASP A 253 -19.40 -1.16 -8.30
N LYS A 254 -19.57 -0.49 -9.45
CA LYS A 254 -19.08 -1.00 -10.74
C LYS A 254 -17.55 -1.04 -10.81
N ILE A 255 -16.87 -0.07 -10.19
CA ILE A 255 -15.41 -0.04 -10.07
C ILE A 255 -14.95 -1.25 -9.23
N TRP A 256 -15.59 -1.49 -8.09
CA TRP A 256 -15.32 -2.63 -7.23
C TRP A 256 -15.52 -3.97 -7.96
N ALA A 257 -16.58 -4.11 -8.75
CA ALA A 257 -16.81 -5.32 -9.53
C ALA A 257 -15.65 -5.60 -10.51
N SER A 258 -15.13 -4.56 -11.16
CA SER A 258 -14.02 -4.69 -12.12
C SER A 258 -12.73 -5.13 -11.44
N PHE A 259 -12.41 -4.57 -10.27
CA PHE A 259 -11.28 -5.02 -9.47
C PHE A 259 -11.43 -6.47 -8.98
N ARG A 260 -12.64 -6.87 -8.57
CA ARG A 260 -12.90 -8.26 -8.15
C ARG A 260 -12.70 -9.27 -9.28
N MET A 261 -13.11 -8.92 -10.50
CA MET A 261 -12.84 -9.78 -11.69
C MET A 261 -11.34 -9.98 -11.92
N ALA A 262 -10.51 -8.99 -11.58
CA ALA A 262 -9.06 -9.08 -11.63
C ALA A 262 -8.42 -9.77 -10.40
N GLY A 263 -9.22 -10.39 -9.53
CA GLY A 263 -8.73 -11.11 -8.34
C GLY A 263 -8.35 -10.21 -7.16
N TYR A 264 -8.73 -8.92 -7.16
CA TYR A 264 -8.38 -8.02 -6.07
C TYR A 264 -9.30 -8.24 -4.88
N GLY A 265 -8.68 -8.46 -3.71
CA GLY A 265 -9.38 -8.45 -2.43
C GLY A 265 -9.66 -7.02 -1.93
N PRO A 266 -10.56 -6.83 -0.94
CA PRO A 266 -11.06 -5.51 -0.55
C PRO A 266 -10.00 -4.48 -0.17
N VAL A 267 -8.91 -4.89 0.47
CA VAL A 267 -7.83 -3.98 0.88
C VAL A 267 -7.06 -3.48 -0.34
N LEU A 268 -6.71 -4.36 -1.27
CA LEU A 268 -5.97 -3.98 -2.47
C LEU A 268 -6.86 -3.17 -3.43
N THR A 269 -8.14 -3.51 -3.55
CA THR A 269 -9.13 -2.70 -4.30
C THR A 269 -9.17 -1.27 -3.80
N ARG A 270 -9.21 -1.06 -2.47
CA ARG A 270 -9.21 0.29 -1.88
C ARG A 270 -7.90 1.02 -2.13
N LEU A 271 -6.76 0.34 -2.05
CA LEU A 271 -5.46 0.95 -2.33
C LEU A 271 -5.36 1.38 -3.79
N ALA A 272 -5.69 0.51 -4.74
CA ALA A 272 -5.69 0.83 -6.16
C ALA A 272 -6.69 1.95 -6.50
N ALA A 273 -7.90 1.92 -5.94
CA ALA A 273 -8.87 3.00 -6.10
C ALA A 273 -8.33 4.34 -5.54
N SER A 274 -7.69 4.33 -4.38
CA SER A 274 -7.09 5.54 -3.80
C SER A 274 -5.90 6.04 -4.61
N ALA A 275 -5.08 5.14 -5.15
CA ALA A 275 -3.98 5.49 -6.05
C ALA A 275 -4.51 6.15 -7.33
N VAL A 276 -5.59 5.63 -7.94
CA VAL A 276 -6.22 6.27 -9.10
C VAL A 276 -6.88 7.60 -8.72
N GLU A 277 -7.57 7.67 -7.58
CA GLU A 277 -8.21 8.88 -7.05
C GLU A 277 -7.18 10.01 -6.86
N MET A 278 -5.99 9.67 -6.36
CA MET A 278 -4.91 10.61 -6.08
C MET A 278 -3.88 10.75 -7.22
N ASN A 279 -4.06 10.03 -8.33
CA ASN A 279 -3.13 9.96 -9.45
C ASN A 279 -1.69 9.52 -9.07
N VAL A 280 -1.57 8.58 -8.13
CA VAL A 280 -0.28 8.06 -7.67
C VAL A 280 0.34 7.20 -8.75
N THR A 281 1.53 7.58 -9.21
CA THR A 281 2.27 6.81 -10.22
C THR A 281 3.11 5.71 -9.57
N ARG A 282 3.52 4.73 -10.37
CA ARG A 282 4.50 3.72 -9.95
C ARG A 282 5.82 4.34 -9.50
N GLU A 283 6.29 5.32 -10.26
CA GLU A 283 7.51 6.09 -9.97
C GLU A 283 7.42 6.75 -8.59
N GLU A 284 6.31 7.41 -8.26
CA GLU A 284 6.13 8.04 -6.95
C GLU A 284 6.19 7.03 -5.80
N VAL A 285 5.64 5.82 -5.98
CA VAL A 285 5.74 4.74 -4.98
C VAL A 285 7.15 4.17 -4.91
N TYR A 286 7.81 4.01 -6.06
CA TYR A 286 9.18 3.55 -6.18
C TYR A 286 10.14 4.48 -5.44
N ASP A 287 10.08 5.79 -5.71
CA ASP A 287 10.92 6.81 -5.09
C ASP A 287 10.68 6.88 -3.59
N LEU A 288 9.41 6.78 -3.17
CA LEU A 288 9.05 6.75 -1.76
C LEU A 288 9.70 5.55 -1.05
N ILE A 289 9.62 4.36 -1.64
CA ILE A 289 10.26 3.15 -1.07
C ILE A 289 11.78 3.33 -1.06
N LYS A 290 12.38 3.83 -2.16
CA LYS A 290 13.83 4.06 -2.27
C LYS A 290 14.36 5.02 -1.22
N ASN A 291 13.68 6.13 -0.98
CA ASN A 291 14.05 7.09 0.06
C ASN A 291 14.14 6.43 1.45
N TYR A 292 13.18 5.57 1.80
CA TYR A 292 13.23 4.83 3.07
C TYR A 292 14.23 3.65 3.04
N GLU A 293 14.48 3.06 1.88
CA GLU A 293 15.50 2.04 1.67
C GLU A 293 16.91 2.60 1.90
N ASP A 294 17.21 3.78 1.36
CA ASP A 294 18.47 4.49 1.54
C ASP A 294 18.70 4.90 3.00
N LYS A 295 17.61 5.18 3.72
CA LYS A 295 17.61 5.37 5.17
C LYS A 295 17.75 4.06 5.94
N GLY A 296 17.80 2.88 5.31
CA GLY A 296 17.89 1.59 6.00
C GLY A 296 16.64 1.22 6.82
N ILE A 297 15.49 1.80 6.49
CA ILE A 297 14.20 1.57 7.17
C ILE A 297 13.44 0.41 6.51
N ILE A 298 13.58 0.24 5.20
CA ILE A 298 12.92 -0.85 4.46
C ILE A 298 13.65 -2.18 4.69
N PRO A 299 12.95 -3.25 5.07
CA PRO A 299 13.59 -4.55 5.23
C PRO A 299 14.17 -5.14 3.94
N PRO A 300 15.20 -6.00 4.03
CA PRO A 300 15.93 -6.48 2.85
C PRO A 300 15.05 -7.15 1.78
N ASP A 301 14.13 -8.05 2.16
CA ASP A 301 13.24 -8.76 1.22
C ASP A 301 12.19 -7.86 0.53
N MET A 302 12.07 -6.62 1.00
CA MET A 302 11.12 -5.62 0.53
C MET A 302 11.77 -4.49 -0.26
N THR A 303 13.09 -4.47 -0.38
CA THR A 303 13.79 -3.50 -1.22
C THR A 303 13.32 -3.59 -2.67
N VAL A 304 13.35 -2.46 -3.35
CA VAL A 304 13.01 -2.41 -4.79
C VAL A 304 13.91 -3.36 -5.56
N ASP A 305 15.19 -3.38 -5.20
CA ASP A 305 16.17 -4.23 -5.85
C ASP A 305 15.84 -5.71 -5.72
N GLN A 306 15.37 -6.17 -4.56
CA GLN A 306 14.92 -7.55 -4.39
C GLN A 306 13.67 -7.88 -5.21
N VAL A 307 12.74 -6.93 -5.36
CA VAL A 307 11.53 -7.15 -6.17
C VAL A 307 11.87 -7.32 -7.65
N ILE A 308 12.76 -6.47 -8.18
CA ILE A 308 13.28 -6.57 -9.55
C ILE A 308 14.10 -7.85 -9.72
N GLN A 309 15.01 -8.14 -8.79
CA GLN A 309 15.87 -9.33 -8.83
C GLN A 309 15.04 -10.62 -8.80
N ARG A 310 13.96 -10.64 -8.04
CA ARG A 310 13.02 -11.76 -8.02
C ARG A 310 12.36 -11.96 -9.37
N ALA A 311 11.89 -10.89 -10.02
CA ALA A 311 11.28 -10.98 -11.35
C ALA A 311 12.30 -11.51 -12.38
N TRP A 312 13.54 -11.02 -12.33
CA TRP A 312 14.62 -11.50 -13.19
C TRP A 312 14.91 -12.98 -12.95
N TYR A 313 15.12 -13.38 -11.69
CA TYR A 313 15.40 -14.78 -11.34
C TYR A 313 14.28 -15.72 -11.80
N VAL A 314 13.01 -15.38 -11.52
CA VAL A 314 11.87 -16.21 -11.91
C VAL A 314 11.82 -16.36 -13.43
N SER A 315 11.98 -15.26 -14.18
CA SER A 315 12.02 -15.34 -15.65
C SER A 315 13.16 -16.23 -16.17
N SER A 316 14.36 -16.17 -15.56
CA SER A 316 15.51 -16.99 -15.96
C SER A 316 15.31 -18.47 -15.66
N MET A 317 14.62 -18.80 -14.57
CA MET A 317 14.31 -20.19 -14.21
C MET A 317 13.19 -20.77 -15.08
N SER A 318 12.23 -19.95 -15.50
CA SER A 318 11.20 -20.40 -16.45
C SER A 318 11.79 -20.80 -17.80
N SER A 319 12.84 -20.12 -18.27
CA SER A 319 13.59 -20.55 -19.46
C SER A 319 14.34 -21.89 -19.28
N LYS A 320 14.49 -22.36 -18.03
CA LYS A 320 15.07 -23.67 -17.69
C LYS A 320 14.01 -24.74 -17.38
N GLY A 321 12.74 -24.46 -17.68
CA GLY A 321 11.63 -25.41 -17.51
C GLY A 321 10.96 -25.39 -16.13
N TYR A 322 11.35 -24.50 -15.21
CA TYR A 322 10.67 -24.38 -13.92
C TYR A 322 9.38 -23.54 -14.03
N SER A 323 8.34 -23.94 -13.31
CA SER A 323 7.17 -23.06 -13.16
C SER A 323 7.52 -21.79 -12.37
N ALA A 324 6.77 -20.72 -12.59
CA ALA A 324 6.96 -19.47 -11.86
C ALA A 324 6.83 -19.64 -10.33
N SER A 325 5.94 -20.53 -9.89
CA SER A 325 5.72 -20.85 -8.46
C SER A 325 6.95 -21.55 -7.85
N GLU A 326 7.48 -22.56 -8.52
CA GLU A 326 8.68 -23.28 -8.06
C GLU A 326 9.90 -22.35 -8.01
N ALA A 327 10.08 -21.53 -9.05
CA ALA A 327 11.15 -20.55 -9.09
C ALA A 327 11.01 -19.52 -7.96
N HIS A 328 9.80 -19.01 -7.71
CA HIS A 328 9.53 -18.09 -6.61
C HIS A 328 9.86 -18.70 -5.24
N ASN A 329 9.47 -19.95 -5.01
CA ASN A 329 9.74 -20.65 -3.75
C ASN A 329 11.26 -20.87 -3.55
N LYS A 330 11.99 -21.24 -4.59
CA LYS A 330 13.46 -21.34 -4.56
C LYS A 330 14.13 -20.00 -4.26
N PHE A 331 13.64 -18.91 -4.84
CA PHE A 331 14.16 -17.57 -4.52
C PHE A 331 13.96 -17.23 -3.04
N ARG A 332 12.76 -17.52 -2.50
CA ARG A 332 12.42 -17.26 -1.10
C ARG A 332 13.14 -18.13 -0.08
N SER A 333 13.64 -19.30 -0.48
CA SER A 333 14.45 -20.15 0.41
C SER A 333 15.89 -19.64 0.57
N GLY A 334 16.21 -18.46 0.03
CA GLY A 334 17.52 -17.82 0.21
C GLY A 334 18.57 -18.26 -0.80
N VAL A 335 18.16 -18.87 -1.92
CA VAL A 335 19.07 -19.14 -3.03
C VAL A 335 19.56 -17.80 -3.57
N LYS A 336 20.83 -17.47 -3.28
CA LYS A 336 21.47 -16.27 -3.81
C LYS A 336 21.59 -16.41 -5.31
N SER A 337 20.75 -15.69 -6.04
CA SER A 337 20.90 -15.54 -7.49
C SER A 337 22.16 -14.73 -7.75
N THR A 338 23.16 -15.34 -8.39
CA THR A 338 24.34 -14.64 -8.93
C THR A 338 24.04 -13.89 -10.23
N LEU A 339 22.82 -13.99 -10.74
CA LEU A 339 22.41 -13.35 -11.99
C LEU A 339 22.36 -11.83 -11.78
N LYS A 340 23.21 -11.11 -12.50
CA LYS A 340 23.11 -9.65 -12.59
C LYS A 340 21.80 -9.30 -13.28
N ARG A 341 20.96 -8.48 -12.62
CA ARG A 341 19.71 -8.01 -13.22
C ARG A 341 19.97 -7.22 -14.50
N VAL A 342 19.01 -7.29 -15.42
CA VAL A 342 18.98 -6.43 -16.60
C VAL A 342 18.16 -5.18 -16.27
N LYS A 343 18.82 -4.02 -16.43
CA LYS A 343 18.20 -2.70 -16.29
C LYS A 343 17.63 -2.17 -17.60
N PHE A 344 18.30 -2.48 -18.71
CA PHE A 344 17.93 -2.02 -20.04
C PHE A 344 17.89 -3.17 -21.03
N PHE A 345 16.87 -3.20 -21.86
CA PHE A 345 16.79 -4.12 -23.00
C PHE A 345 15.92 -3.53 -24.09
N ASP A 346 16.21 -3.89 -25.34
CA ASP A 346 15.51 -3.34 -26.50
C ASP A 346 14.44 -4.32 -27.00
N ALA A 347 13.28 -3.79 -27.34
CA ALA A 347 12.17 -4.52 -27.95
C ALA A 347 11.97 -4.10 -29.40
N GLY A 348 11.70 -5.07 -30.28
CA GLY A 348 11.17 -4.80 -31.60
C GLY A 348 9.70 -4.38 -31.54
N MET A 349 9.23 -3.71 -32.58
CA MET A 349 7.83 -3.33 -32.75
C MET A 349 7.32 -3.81 -34.10
N HIS A 350 6.01 -4.07 -34.17
CA HIS A 350 5.30 -4.24 -35.43
C HIS A 350 4.74 -2.88 -35.88
N LEU A 351 5.49 -2.18 -36.73
CA LEU A 351 5.13 -0.87 -37.28
C LEU A 351 4.70 -1.01 -38.74
N ARG A 352 3.74 -0.19 -39.16
CA ARG A 352 3.38 -0.02 -40.57
C ARG A 352 4.24 1.07 -41.19
N SER A 353 4.50 1.01 -42.49
CA SER A 353 5.40 1.97 -43.17
C SER A 353 5.00 3.43 -42.95
N PHE A 354 3.71 3.74 -43.02
CA PHE A 354 3.24 5.12 -42.79
C PHE A 354 3.33 5.56 -41.30
N GLU A 355 3.51 4.64 -40.35
CA GLU A 355 3.72 4.97 -38.92
C GLU A 355 5.18 5.34 -38.66
N THR A 356 6.13 4.80 -39.42
CA THR A 356 7.56 5.06 -39.21
C THR A 356 7.96 6.50 -39.51
N GLU A 357 7.22 7.16 -40.41
CA GLU A 357 7.42 8.57 -40.77
C GLU A 357 7.10 9.53 -39.61
N SER A 358 6.20 9.13 -38.69
CA SER A 358 5.82 9.92 -37.52
C SER A 358 6.77 9.75 -36.32
N LEU A 359 7.77 8.86 -36.43
CA LEU A 359 8.65 8.50 -35.32
C LEU A 359 9.90 9.38 -35.27
N LYS A 360 10.29 9.76 -34.06
CA LYS A 360 11.50 10.52 -33.76
C LYS A 360 12.26 9.83 -32.63
N GLN A 361 13.58 9.94 -32.63
CA GLN A 361 14.41 9.43 -31.55
C GLN A 361 14.00 10.04 -30.20
N ASP A 362 14.16 9.28 -29.12
CA ASP A 362 13.88 9.66 -27.72
C ASP A 362 12.40 9.97 -27.39
N MET A 363 11.48 9.65 -28.30
CA MET A 363 10.06 9.65 -28.00
C MET A 363 9.71 8.66 -26.87
N ASP A 364 8.79 9.07 -26.00
CA ASP A 364 8.31 8.23 -24.91
C ASP A 364 7.43 7.09 -25.41
N ALA A 365 7.69 5.91 -24.85
CA ALA A 365 6.88 4.71 -25.03
C ALA A 365 6.38 4.22 -23.66
N LEU A 366 5.07 4.02 -23.57
CA LEU A 366 4.42 3.47 -22.38
C LEU A 366 4.03 2.01 -22.62
N PHE A 367 4.10 1.16 -21.60
CA PHE A 367 3.86 -0.27 -21.75
C PHE A 367 2.56 -0.72 -21.12
N TYR A 368 1.94 -1.74 -21.73
CA TYR A 368 0.76 -2.40 -21.19
C TYR A 368 0.63 -3.82 -21.73
N VAL A 369 -0.23 -4.62 -21.10
CA VAL A 369 -0.70 -5.89 -21.65
C VAL A 369 -2.09 -5.68 -22.23
N ASP A 370 -2.33 -6.12 -23.46
CA ASP A 370 -3.64 -6.03 -24.09
C ASP A 370 -4.62 -7.12 -23.61
N LYS A 371 -5.83 -7.16 -24.17
CA LYS A 371 -6.86 -8.14 -23.82
C LYS A 371 -6.56 -9.58 -24.28
N ASN A 372 -5.54 -9.76 -25.13
CA ASN A 372 -5.11 -11.04 -25.68
C ASN A 372 -3.76 -11.46 -25.07
N ASP A 373 -3.41 -10.93 -23.90
CA ASP A 373 -2.15 -11.17 -23.19
C ASP A 373 -0.86 -10.78 -23.94
N ARG A 374 -0.96 -9.88 -24.93
CA ARG A 374 0.22 -9.38 -25.65
C ARG A 374 0.82 -8.16 -24.95
N LEU A 375 2.13 -8.22 -24.70
CA LEU A 375 2.90 -7.04 -24.31
C LEU A 375 2.94 -6.05 -25.47
N CYS A 376 2.50 -4.83 -25.21
CA CYS A 376 2.41 -3.77 -26.19
C CYS A 376 3.09 -2.50 -25.66
N CYS A 377 3.52 -1.65 -26.58
CA CYS A 377 3.84 -0.26 -26.29
C CYS A 377 2.80 0.68 -26.90
N GLU A 378 2.72 1.87 -26.31
CA GLU A 378 1.92 3.00 -26.74
C GLU A 378 2.85 4.20 -26.89
N ILE A 379 2.93 4.76 -28.09
CA ILE A 379 3.74 5.93 -28.42
C ILE A 379 2.78 7.03 -28.91
N ARG A 380 2.98 8.25 -28.44
CA ARG A 380 2.21 9.42 -28.89
C ARG A 380 3.11 10.29 -29.76
N ALA A 381 2.93 10.17 -31.07
CA ALA A 381 3.49 11.09 -32.06
C ALA A 381 2.66 12.37 -32.14
N GLU A 382 3.20 13.37 -32.83
CA GLU A 382 2.55 14.68 -33.01
C GLU A 382 1.18 14.55 -33.68
N ASP A 383 1.08 13.68 -34.68
CA ASP A 383 -0.11 13.51 -35.51
C ASP A 383 -0.97 12.31 -35.12
N ARG A 384 -0.44 11.36 -34.34
CA ARG A 384 -1.14 10.12 -34.04
C ARG A 384 -0.67 9.40 -32.79
N LYS A 385 -1.47 8.40 -32.42
CA LYS A 385 -1.16 7.46 -31.36
C LYS A 385 -0.89 6.08 -31.95
N ILE A 386 0.33 5.58 -31.76
CA ILE A 386 0.78 4.27 -32.26
C ILE A 386 0.71 3.26 -31.12
N LYS A 387 0.13 2.08 -31.40
CA LYS A 387 0.09 0.96 -30.46
C LYS A 387 0.65 -0.26 -31.17
N SER A 388 1.71 -0.84 -30.62
CA SER A 388 2.40 -1.93 -31.28
C SER A 388 2.69 -3.07 -30.30
N PRO A 389 2.40 -4.33 -30.64
CA PRO A 389 2.91 -5.48 -29.91
C PRO A 389 4.44 -5.48 -29.92
N LEU A 390 5.03 -5.83 -28.78
CA LEU A 390 6.48 -5.92 -28.63
C LEU A 390 6.97 -7.28 -29.10
N ARG A 391 8.12 -7.27 -29.80
CA ARG A 391 8.89 -8.47 -30.13
C ARG A 391 10.10 -8.56 -29.21
N LEU A 392 10.07 -9.54 -28.31
CA LEU A 392 11.09 -9.76 -27.28
C LEU A 392 11.42 -11.27 -27.21
N PRO A 393 12.65 -11.64 -26.80
CA PRO A 393 12.94 -13.01 -26.37
C PRO A 393 11.98 -13.46 -25.26
N ALA A 394 11.61 -14.74 -25.25
CA ALA A 394 10.63 -15.28 -24.28
C ALA A 394 10.98 -14.96 -22.82
N HIS A 395 12.27 -15.03 -22.49
CA HIS A 395 12.81 -14.65 -21.19
C HIS A 395 12.46 -13.19 -20.78
N HIS A 396 12.66 -12.23 -21.69
CA HIS A 396 12.34 -10.81 -21.46
C HIS A 396 10.83 -10.55 -21.44
N VAL A 397 10.02 -11.32 -22.18
CA VAL A 397 8.56 -11.27 -22.11
C VAL A 397 8.10 -11.60 -20.68
N THR A 398 8.57 -12.70 -20.12
CA THR A 398 8.23 -13.09 -18.74
C THR A 398 8.72 -12.06 -17.73
N TYR A 399 9.95 -11.56 -17.88
CA TYR A 399 10.49 -10.53 -17.01
C TYR A 399 9.64 -9.25 -17.01
N LEU A 400 9.34 -8.71 -18.20
CA LEU A 400 8.54 -7.50 -18.34
C LEU A 400 7.12 -7.68 -17.79
N ARG A 401 6.49 -8.84 -18.03
CA ARG A 401 5.17 -9.15 -17.45
C ARG A 401 5.21 -9.15 -15.92
N LEU A 402 6.21 -9.79 -15.31
CA LEU A 402 6.36 -9.82 -13.85
C LEU A 402 6.60 -8.43 -13.25
N LEU A 403 7.33 -7.55 -13.96
CA LEU A 403 7.52 -6.16 -13.54
C LEU A 403 6.22 -5.35 -13.66
N ILE A 404 5.47 -5.53 -14.76
CA ILE A 404 4.13 -4.94 -14.90
C ILE A 404 3.24 -5.38 -13.74
N ASP A 405 3.26 -6.66 -13.37
CA ASP A 405 2.42 -7.18 -12.28
C ASP A 405 2.98 -6.91 -10.87
N SER A 406 4.16 -6.29 -10.74
CA SER A 406 4.77 -5.94 -9.44
C SER A 406 4.14 -4.71 -8.75
N HIS A 407 3.15 -4.07 -9.40
CA HIS A 407 2.34 -2.94 -8.92
C HIS A 407 3.03 -1.58 -8.78
N PHE A 408 4.34 -1.51 -8.58
CA PHE A 408 5.01 -0.24 -8.31
C PHE A 408 6.38 -0.07 -8.97
N ILE A 409 6.92 -1.09 -9.67
CA ILE A 409 8.16 -0.88 -10.43
C ILE A 409 7.83 -0.05 -11.68
N PRO A 410 8.43 1.14 -11.85
CA PRO A 410 8.26 1.95 -13.03
C PRO A 410 9.01 1.30 -14.20
N ILE A 411 8.39 1.39 -15.37
CA ILE A 411 8.93 0.87 -16.61
C ILE A 411 8.81 1.99 -17.62
N THR A 412 9.94 2.56 -18.00
CA THR A 412 10.01 3.67 -18.95
C THR A 412 10.57 3.18 -20.27
N GLY A 413 10.14 3.84 -21.35
CA GLY A 413 10.44 3.41 -22.71
C GLY A 413 10.88 4.60 -23.53
N LYS A 414 11.99 4.46 -24.25
CA LYS A 414 12.47 5.46 -25.20
C LYS A 414 12.64 4.85 -26.58
N LEU A 415 12.17 5.54 -27.59
CA LEU A 415 12.35 5.12 -28.97
C LEU A 415 13.81 5.34 -29.40
N ILE A 416 14.44 4.31 -29.95
CA ILE A 416 15.79 4.37 -30.49
C ILE A 416 15.81 3.86 -31.92
N GLU A 417 16.62 4.51 -32.76
CA GLU A 417 16.88 4.03 -34.11
C GLU A 417 18.08 3.08 -34.09
N LYS A 418 17.95 1.97 -34.83
CA LYS A 418 19.03 1.00 -35.06
C LYS A 418 19.10 0.66 -36.54
N PRO A 419 20.22 0.10 -37.03
CA PRO A 419 20.35 -0.31 -38.43
C PRO A 419 19.22 -1.23 -38.90
N GLU A 420 18.70 -2.09 -38.02
CA GLU A 420 17.60 -3.02 -38.29
C GLU A 420 16.20 -2.41 -38.04
N GLY A 421 16.11 -1.08 -37.96
CA GLY A 421 14.90 -0.29 -37.76
C GLY A 421 14.63 0.12 -36.31
N TRP A 422 13.51 0.81 -36.10
CA TRP A 422 13.09 1.34 -34.80
C TRP A 422 12.96 0.26 -33.72
N ARG A 423 13.44 0.58 -32.52
CA ARG A 423 13.27 -0.23 -31.30
C ARG A 423 12.76 0.65 -30.16
N VAL A 424 12.20 0.00 -29.15
CA VAL A 424 11.93 0.65 -27.87
C VAL A 424 12.96 0.14 -26.88
N ARG A 425 13.80 1.04 -26.36
CA ARG A 425 14.64 0.77 -25.20
C ARG A 425 13.78 0.83 -23.96
N ILE A 426 13.68 -0.29 -23.26
CA ILE A 426 12.95 -0.43 -22.01
C ILE A 426 13.95 -0.26 -20.87
N SER A 427 13.62 0.62 -19.93
CA SER A 427 14.35 0.85 -18.69
C SER A 427 13.51 0.39 -17.49
N VAL A 428 14.15 -0.22 -16.50
CA VAL A 428 13.49 -0.81 -15.32
C VAL A 428 14.00 -0.16 -14.04
N GLY A 429 13.11 0.55 -13.34
CA GLY A 429 13.45 1.18 -12.06
C GLY A 429 14.42 2.34 -12.19
N ASP A 430 14.33 3.10 -13.28
CA ASP A 430 15.12 4.31 -13.53
C ASP A 430 14.19 5.49 -13.82
#